data_AF-A0A0B0NX03-F1
#
_entry.id   AF-A0A0B0NX03-F1
#
_cell.length_a   1.000
_cell.length_b   1.000
_cell.length_c   1.000
_cell.angle_alpha   90.00
_cell.angle_beta   90.00
_cell.angle_gamma   90.00
#
_symmetry.space_group_name_H-M   'P 1'
#
loop_
_entity.id
_entity.type
_entity.pdbx_description
1 polymer ?
#
loop_
_entity_poly.entity_id
_entity_poly.type
_entity_poly.pdbx_seq_one_letter_code
_entity_poly.pdbx_strand_id
1 'polypeptide(L)'
;MLFPRAFPLVLAAEGKIYVFEYWGSESFGEVYDISRDIWEPLSPPPEDIDLCVPVLDSSRSRILVHCHASDTLYAYYYDLAPPLGSTLYHLGNGKLISGWVNHFHKRFEYIRFNIWCNEQGGIHAAVEHQSAITVPYPEDISNIWLF
;
A
#
# COMPACT_ATOMS: atom_id res chain seq x y z
N MET A 1 -15.08 11.48 -9.36
CA MET A 1 -14.55 10.38 -10.19
C MET A 1 -13.66 11.03 -11.22
N LEU A 2 -12.46 10.50 -11.42
CA LEU A 2 -11.43 11.06 -12.30
C LEU A 2 -11.58 10.54 -13.73
N PHE A 3 -12.04 9.30 -13.90
CA PHE A 3 -12.18 8.64 -15.19
C PHE A 3 -13.64 8.25 -15.44
N PRO A 4 -14.15 8.37 -16.68
CA PRO A 4 -15.44 7.77 -17.02
C PRO A 4 -15.34 6.25 -16.91
N ARG A 5 -16.35 5.60 -16.33
CA ARG A 5 -16.36 4.14 -16.13
C ARG A 5 -17.64 3.50 -16.66
N ALA A 6 -17.50 2.41 -17.40
CA ALA A 6 -18.60 1.55 -17.81
C ALA A 6 -18.70 0.34 -16.87
N PHE A 7 -19.90 0.10 -16.33
CA PHE A 7 -20.16 -1.01 -15.39
C PHE A 7 -19.18 -1.04 -14.19
N PRO A 8 -19.13 0.03 -13.38
CA PRO A 8 -18.18 0.12 -12.29
C PRO A 8 -18.45 -0.94 -11.21
N LEU A 9 -17.36 -1.51 -10.70
CA LEU A 9 -17.34 -2.39 -9.54
C LEU A 9 -16.87 -1.57 -8.33
N VAL A 10 -17.65 -1.61 -7.25
CA VAL A 10 -17.47 -0.68 -6.12
C VAL A 10 -17.33 -1.44 -4.81
N LEU A 11 -16.35 -1.03 -4.00
CA LEU A 11 -16.12 -1.52 -2.64
C LEU A 11 -16.01 -0.34 -1.67
N ALA A 12 -16.41 -0.53 -0.42
CA ALA A 12 -16.23 0.45 0.64
C ALA A 12 -15.37 -0.15 1.76
N ALA A 13 -14.32 0.57 2.17
CA ALA A 13 -13.46 0.19 3.29
C ALA A 13 -12.79 1.43 3.91
N GLU A 14 -12.69 1.47 5.24
CA GLU A 14 -11.97 2.51 6.01
C GLU A 14 -12.33 3.96 5.60
N GLY A 15 -13.63 4.24 5.44
CA GLY A 15 -14.12 5.57 5.07
C GLY A 15 -13.79 5.97 3.63
N LYS A 16 -13.40 5.03 2.78
CA LYS A 16 -13.12 5.25 1.36
C LYS A 16 -13.97 4.36 0.47
N ILE A 17 -14.22 4.83 -0.76
CA ILE A 17 -14.93 4.10 -1.81
C ILE A 17 -13.94 3.79 -2.93
N TYR A 18 -13.72 2.51 -3.21
CA TYR A 18 -12.84 2.04 -4.28
C TYR A 18 -13.68 1.68 -5.48
N VAL A 19 -13.28 2.15 -6.65
CA VAL A 19 -14.01 1.96 -7.90
C VAL A 19 -13.07 1.37 -8.93
N PHE A 20 -13.50 0.26 -9.51
CA PHE A 20 -12.83 -0.46 -10.59
C PHE A 20 -13.75 -0.49 -11.81
N GLU A 21 -13.18 -0.60 -13.00
CA GLU A 21 -13.97 -0.81 -14.23
C GLU A 21 -14.04 -2.31 -14.54
N TYR A 22 -15.21 -2.79 -14.96
CA TYR A 22 -15.36 -4.20 -15.35
C TYR A 22 -14.88 -4.46 -16.78
N TRP A 23 -15.04 -3.49 -17.69
CA TRP A 23 -14.66 -3.58 -19.10
C TRP A 23 -14.00 -2.27 -19.56
N GLY A 24 -12.67 -2.25 -19.62
CA GLY A 24 -11.92 -1.07 -20.05
C GLY A 24 -10.43 -1.34 -20.24
N SER A 25 -9.77 -0.49 -21.03
CA SER A 25 -8.32 -0.54 -21.27
C SER A 25 -7.50 0.12 -20.16
N GLU A 26 -8.13 0.88 -19.27
CA GLU A 26 -7.46 1.51 -18.13
C GLU A 26 -7.60 0.61 -16.89
N SER A 27 -6.67 -0.33 -16.74
CA SER A 27 -6.71 -1.42 -15.75
C SER A 27 -6.51 -1.01 -14.28
N PHE A 28 -6.59 0.28 -13.95
CA PHE A 28 -6.34 0.77 -12.59
C PHE A 28 -7.60 1.39 -11.96
N GLY A 29 -7.85 1.00 -10.71
CA GLY A 29 -8.96 1.56 -9.93
C GLY A 29 -8.69 2.99 -9.48
N GLU A 30 -9.70 3.62 -8.91
CA GLU A 30 -9.58 4.91 -8.22
C GLU A 30 -10.25 4.83 -6.86
N VAL A 31 -9.85 5.70 -5.95
CA VAL A 31 -10.38 5.76 -4.59
C VAL A 31 -10.93 7.15 -4.32
N TYR A 32 -12.11 7.18 -3.70
CA TYR A 32 -12.72 8.37 -3.15
C TYR A 32 -12.57 8.37 -1.64
N ASP A 33 -11.90 9.38 -1.09
CA ASP A 33 -11.79 9.61 0.34
C ASP A 33 -12.97 10.49 0.79
N ILE A 34 -13.90 9.89 1.55
CA ILE A 34 -15.11 10.57 2.02
C ILE A 34 -14.77 11.75 2.95
N SER A 35 -13.69 11.62 3.73
CA SER A 35 -13.30 12.63 4.72
C SER A 35 -12.68 13.87 4.07
N ARG A 36 -12.01 13.68 2.93
CA ARG A 36 -11.30 14.74 2.21
C ARG A 36 -12.11 15.29 1.04
N ASP A 37 -13.17 14.59 0.61
CA ASP A 37 -13.94 14.90 -0.61
C ASP A 37 -13.02 14.95 -1.85
N ILE A 38 -12.13 13.98 -1.96
CA ILE A 38 -11.10 13.91 -3.02
C ILE A 38 -11.11 12.53 -3.67
N TRP A 39 -10.90 12.51 -4.99
CA TRP A 39 -10.61 11.32 -5.77
C TRP A 39 -9.12 11.22 -6.07
N GLU A 40 -8.54 10.03 -5.90
CA GLU A 40 -7.14 9.73 -6.22
C GLU A 40 -7.07 8.45 -7.07
N PRO A 41 -6.19 8.38 -8.09
CA PRO A 41 -5.98 7.14 -8.83
C PRO A 41 -5.24 6.13 -7.94
N LEU A 42 -5.61 4.85 -8.03
CA LEU A 42 -4.80 3.79 -7.45
C LEU A 42 -3.57 3.54 -8.33
N SER A 43 -2.50 3.01 -7.72
CA SER A 43 -1.30 2.62 -8.45
C SER A 43 -1.66 1.62 -9.57
N PRO A 44 -1.19 1.84 -10.80
CA PRO A 44 -1.44 0.89 -11.86
C PRO A 44 -0.73 -0.43 -11.56
N PRO A 45 -1.34 -1.55 -11.95
CA PRO A 45 -0.69 -2.84 -11.86
C PRO A 45 0.50 -2.96 -12.84
N PRO A 46 1.45 -3.91 -12.61
CA PRO A 46 2.61 -4.11 -13.47
C PRO A 46 2.27 -4.59 -14.89
N GLU A 47 1.11 -5.23 -15.05
CA GLU A 47 0.59 -5.77 -16.29
C GLU A 47 -0.85 -5.30 -16.44
N ASP A 48 -1.35 -5.20 -17.68
CA ASP A 48 -2.76 -4.87 -17.94
C ASP A 48 -3.64 -5.93 -17.27
N ILE A 49 -4.33 -5.52 -16.20
CA ILE A 49 -5.27 -6.38 -15.51
C ILE A 49 -6.61 -6.30 -16.23
N ASP A 50 -7.07 -7.45 -16.72
CA ASP A 50 -8.48 -7.64 -17.07
C ASP A 50 -9.22 -7.92 -15.75
N LEU A 51 -9.96 -6.91 -15.27
CA LEU A 51 -10.46 -6.83 -13.90
C LEU A 51 -11.72 -7.72 -13.71
N CYS A 52 -11.58 -8.79 -12.92
CA CYS A 52 -12.71 -9.53 -12.37
C CYS A 52 -13.32 -8.81 -11.14
N VAL A 53 -14.35 -9.41 -10.52
CA VAL A 53 -15.01 -8.87 -9.31
C VAL A 53 -13.98 -8.68 -8.18
N PRO A 54 -13.71 -7.43 -7.73
CA PRO A 54 -12.74 -7.18 -6.68
C PRO A 54 -13.27 -7.71 -5.35
N VAL A 55 -12.38 -8.32 -4.57
CA VAL A 55 -12.70 -8.94 -3.27
C VAL A 55 -12.03 -8.17 -2.16
N LEU A 56 -12.81 -7.73 -1.18
CA LEU A 56 -12.29 -7.09 0.02
C LEU A 56 -11.72 -8.14 0.98
N ASP A 57 -10.43 -8.05 1.28
CA ASP A 57 -9.76 -8.81 2.35
C ASP A 57 -9.41 -7.84 3.48
N SER A 58 -10.43 -7.47 4.26
CA SER A 58 -10.31 -6.52 5.36
C SER A 58 -9.38 -6.99 6.46
N SER A 59 -9.22 -8.31 6.64
CA SER A 59 -8.30 -8.88 7.63
C SER A 59 -6.83 -8.52 7.38
N ARG A 60 -6.50 -8.13 6.15
CA ARG A 60 -5.16 -7.76 5.70
C ARG A 60 -5.11 -6.38 5.07
N SER A 61 -6.13 -5.55 5.31
CA SER A 61 -6.24 -4.18 4.78
C SER A 61 -5.97 -4.08 3.29
N ARG A 62 -6.51 -5.01 2.50
CA ARG A 62 -6.27 -5.08 1.06
C ARG A 62 -7.51 -5.43 0.25
N ILE A 63 -7.49 -5.05 -1.02
CA ILE A 63 -8.44 -5.44 -2.05
C ILE A 63 -7.70 -6.35 -3.02
N LEU A 64 -8.22 -7.55 -3.21
CA LEU A 64 -7.71 -8.53 -4.15
C LEU A 64 -8.46 -8.38 -5.46
N VAL A 65 -7.72 -8.27 -6.56
CA VAL A 65 -8.29 -8.21 -7.90
C VAL A 65 -7.65 -9.28 -8.74
N HIS A 66 -8.48 -10.14 -9.33
CA HIS A 66 -8.03 -11.21 -10.21
C HIS A 66 -7.87 -10.68 -11.63
N CYS A 67 -6.73 -10.98 -12.24
CA CYS A 67 -6.43 -10.73 -13.63
C CYS A 67 -6.84 -11.95 -14.45
N HIS A 68 -7.86 -11.81 -15.29
CA HIS A 68 -8.33 -12.91 -16.13
C HIS A 68 -7.29 -13.32 -17.19
N ALA A 69 -6.55 -12.35 -17.76
CA ALA A 69 -5.60 -12.60 -18.85
C ALA A 69 -4.40 -13.47 -18.43
N SER A 70 -3.91 -13.32 -17.20
CA SER A 70 -2.72 -13.98 -16.67
C SER A 70 -3.02 -15.00 -15.56
N ASP A 71 -4.29 -15.12 -15.14
CA ASP A 71 -4.71 -15.90 -13.98
C ASP A 71 -3.96 -15.52 -12.68
N THR A 72 -3.55 -14.25 -12.56
CA THR A 72 -2.83 -13.73 -11.39
C THR A 72 -3.74 -12.93 -10.46
N LEU A 73 -3.33 -12.77 -9.21
CA LEU A 73 -4.01 -11.92 -8.22
C LEU A 73 -3.14 -10.71 -7.91
N TYR A 74 -3.72 -9.52 -8.03
CA TYR A 74 -3.13 -8.26 -7.61
C TYR A 74 -3.76 -7.78 -6.31
N ALA A 75 -2.96 -7.17 -5.44
CA ALA A 75 -3.42 -6.72 -4.12
C ALA A 75 -3.19 -5.21 -3.94
N TYR A 76 -4.28 -4.45 -3.78
CA TYR A 76 -4.26 -3.04 -3.39
C TYR A 76 -4.34 -2.92 -1.87
N TYR A 77 -3.27 -2.44 -1.23
CA TYR A 77 -3.27 -2.19 0.20
C TYR A 77 -3.67 -0.75 0.49
N TYR A 78 -4.77 -0.55 1.21
CA TYR A 78 -5.33 0.78 1.44
C TYR A 78 -4.96 1.42 2.78
N ASP A 79 -4.36 0.64 3.69
CA ASP A 79 -3.84 1.12 4.98
C ASP A 79 -2.30 1.15 5.00
N LEU A 80 -1.65 1.36 3.85
CA LEU A 80 -0.20 1.55 3.77
C LEU A 80 0.29 2.88 4.38
N ALA A 81 -0.55 3.59 5.13
CA ALA A 81 -0.03 4.50 6.13
C ALA A 81 0.83 3.67 7.08
N PRO A 82 2.12 3.99 7.26
CA PRO A 82 2.90 3.40 8.33
C PRO A 82 2.05 3.43 9.61
N PRO A 83 1.93 2.32 10.36
CA PRO A 83 1.07 2.26 11.52
C PRO A 83 1.32 3.44 12.46
N LEU A 84 0.27 3.97 13.09
CA LEU A 84 0.38 5.03 14.09
C LEU A 84 1.51 4.70 15.08
N GLY A 85 2.53 5.56 15.13
CA GLY A 85 3.76 5.33 15.90
C GLY A 85 4.95 4.79 15.11
N SER A 86 4.88 4.74 13.77
CA SER A 86 6.04 4.43 12.94
C SER A 86 7.10 5.52 13.06
N THR A 87 8.36 5.11 13.17
CA THR A 87 9.50 6.02 13.20
C THR A 87 10.39 5.77 11.99
N LEU A 88 10.82 6.87 11.36
CA LEU A 88 11.82 6.85 10.30
C LEU A 88 13.22 6.81 10.92
N TYR A 89 13.97 5.75 10.63
CA TYR A 89 15.36 5.58 11.05
C TYR A 89 16.29 5.70 9.87
N HIS A 90 17.34 6.50 10.02
CA HIS A 90 18.41 6.61 9.03
C HIS A 90 19.47 5.53 9.26
N LEU A 91 19.66 4.65 8.28
CA LEU A 91 20.62 3.56 8.35
C LEU A 91 22.00 3.95 7.77
N GLY A 92 22.11 5.11 7.13
CA GLY A 92 23.30 5.51 6.39
C GLY A 92 23.28 5.08 4.92
N ASN A 93 24.19 5.64 4.13
CA ASN A 93 24.39 5.31 2.70
C ASN A 93 23.11 5.41 1.85
N GLY A 94 22.29 6.43 2.09
CA GLY A 94 21.03 6.63 1.39
C GLY A 94 19.94 5.61 1.75
N LYS A 95 20.08 4.87 2.85
CA LYS A 95 19.05 3.91 3.30
C LYS A 95 18.26 4.46 4.48
N LEU A 96 16.93 4.39 4.38
CA LEU A 96 16.01 4.61 5.49
C LEU A 96 15.18 3.37 5.75
N ILE A 97 14.70 3.22 6.99
CA ILE A 97 13.58 2.34 7.30
C ILE A 97 12.48 3.15 7.98
N SER A 98 11.22 2.90 7.62
CA SER A 98 10.07 3.25 8.46
C SER A 98 9.72 1.99 9.24
N GLY A 99 9.90 2.01 10.56
CA GLY A 99 9.71 0.84 11.42
C GLY A 99 8.68 1.08 12.52
N TRP A 100 7.97 0.03 12.90
CA TRP A 100 6.98 0.03 13.98
C TRP A 100 6.98 -1.30 14.73
N VAL A 101 6.43 -1.27 15.94
CA VAL A 101 6.29 -2.44 16.81
C VAL A 101 4.87 -2.98 16.71
N ASN A 102 4.73 -4.22 16.24
CA ASN A 102 3.47 -4.96 16.26
C ASN A 102 3.35 -5.70 17.60
N HIS A 103 2.71 -5.06 18.59
CA HIS A 103 2.56 -5.62 19.94
C HIS A 103 1.66 -6.87 19.97
N PHE A 104 0.70 -7.00 19.04
CA PHE A 104 -0.19 -8.17 18.96
C PHE A 104 0.59 -9.43 18.59
N HIS A 105 1.48 -9.33 17.61
CA HIS A 105 2.26 -10.47 17.12
C HIS A 105 3.65 -10.57 17.74
N LYS A 106 4.03 -9.59 18.59
CA LYS A 106 5.35 -9.43 19.20
C LYS A 106 6.48 -9.40 18.15
N ARG A 107 6.32 -8.53 17.14
CA ARG A 107 7.26 -8.43 16.01
C ARG A 107 7.56 -6.98 15.68
N PHE A 108 8.78 -6.71 15.24
CA PHE A 108 9.15 -5.44 14.66
C PHE A 108 8.96 -5.55 13.15
N GLU A 109 8.24 -4.59 12.59
CA GLU A 109 7.94 -4.56 11.17
C GLU A 109 8.52 -3.27 10.60
N TYR A 110 9.10 -3.35 9.39
CA TYR A 110 9.63 -2.15 8.75
C TYR A 110 9.53 -2.20 7.22
N ILE A 111 9.42 -1.04 6.60
CA ILE A 111 9.58 -0.83 5.17
C ILE A 111 10.91 -0.12 4.94
N ARG A 112 11.69 -0.61 3.98
CA ARG A 112 12.99 -0.01 3.65
C ARG A 112 12.88 0.84 2.38
N PHE A 113 13.57 1.97 2.41
CA PHE A 113 13.66 2.92 1.32
C PHE A 113 15.12 3.14 0.93
N ASN A 114 15.36 3.23 -0.38
CA ASN A 114 16.58 3.82 -0.92
C ASN A 114 16.29 5.28 -1.28
N ILE A 115 17.20 6.15 -0.88
CA ILE A 115 17.20 7.57 -1.14
C ILE A 115 18.44 7.92 -1.94
N TRP A 116 18.23 8.68 -3.00
CA TRP A 116 19.33 9.20 -3.80
C TRP A 116 19.00 10.62 -4.26
N CYS A 117 20.07 11.34 -4.60
CA CYS A 117 19.97 12.65 -5.22
C CYS A 117 20.20 12.49 -6.73
N ASN A 118 19.34 13.07 -7.56
CA ASN A 118 19.60 13.12 -8.99
C ASN A 118 20.64 14.20 -9.32
N GLU A 119 21.13 14.23 -10.56
CA GLU A 119 22.14 15.19 -11.01
C GLU A 119 21.67 16.65 -10.92
N GLN A 120 20.35 16.89 -10.87
CA GLN A 120 19.74 18.21 -10.71
C GLN A 120 19.53 18.61 -9.24
N GLY A 121 19.95 17.80 -8.27
CA GLY A 121 19.82 18.11 -6.83
C GLY A 121 18.48 17.72 -6.20
N GLY A 122 17.60 17.05 -6.95
CA GLY A 122 16.32 16.53 -6.45
C GLY A 122 16.52 15.25 -5.64
N ILE A 123 15.89 15.18 -4.46
CA ILE A 123 15.91 13.99 -3.60
C ILE A 123 14.76 13.07 -4.00
N HIS A 124 15.10 11.81 -4.29
CA HIS A 124 14.15 10.76 -4.64
C HIS A 124 14.22 9.65 -3.60
N ALA A 125 13.09 8.97 -3.38
CA ALA A 125 13.02 7.79 -2.55
C ALA A 125 12.19 6.70 -3.22
N ALA A 126 12.64 5.46 -3.14
CA ALA A 126 11.87 4.29 -3.56
C ALA A 126 11.91 3.20 -2.50
N VAL A 127 10.77 2.52 -2.35
CA VAL A 127 10.62 1.34 -1.51
C VAL A 127 11.39 0.16 -2.12
N GLU A 128 12.15 -0.57 -1.30
CA GLU A 128 12.85 -1.81 -1.73
C GLU A 128 11.88 -2.98 -1.93
N HIS A 129 10.83 -3.07 -1.09
CA HIS A 129 9.88 -4.19 -1.10
C HIS A 129 8.45 -3.70 -0.90
N GLN A 130 7.53 -4.23 -1.71
CA GLN A 130 6.11 -3.86 -1.67
C GLN A 130 5.39 -4.27 -0.36
N SER A 131 6.04 -5.03 0.52
CA SER A 131 5.53 -5.44 1.82
C SER A 131 6.53 -5.16 2.94
N ALA A 132 6.02 -4.90 4.15
CA ALA A 132 6.84 -4.77 5.34
C ALA A 132 7.63 -6.06 5.62
N ILE A 133 8.90 -5.89 6.00
CA ILE A 133 9.75 -6.96 6.50
C ILE A 133 9.46 -7.15 7.98
N THR A 134 9.24 -8.40 8.38
CA THR A 134 8.96 -8.76 9.77
C THR A 134 10.18 -9.37 10.43
N VAL A 135 10.55 -8.86 11.60
CA VAL A 135 11.63 -9.36 12.45
C VAL A 135 11.03 -9.78 13.79
N PRO A 136 11.11 -11.06 14.17
CA PRO A 136 10.72 -11.47 15.51
C PRO A 136 11.68 -10.86 16.54
N TYR A 137 11.17 -10.44 17.69
CA TYR A 137 12.03 -10.02 18.80
C TYR A 137 11.63 -10.75 20.11
N PRO A 138 12.57 -10.97 21.03
CA PRO A 138 12.31 -11.55 22.36
C PRO A 138 11.29 -10.74 23.16
N GLU A 139 10.41 -11.41 23.92
CA GLU A 139 9.38 -10.77 24.77
C GLU A 139 9.94 -9.65 25.67
N ASP A 140 11.17 -9.78 26.13
CA ASP A 140 11.83 -8.81 27.03
C ASP A 140 12.08 -7.43 26.38
N ILE A 141 12.09 -7.35 25.05
CA ILE A 141 12.30 -6.11 24.29
C ILE A 141 10.97 -5.40 23.97
N SER A 142 9.82 -6.07 24.17
CA SER A 142 8.48 -5.52 23.89
C SER A 142 8.12 -4.24 24.68
N ASN A 143 8.87 -3.96 25.75
CA ASN A 143 8.70 -2.80 26.62
C ASN A 143 9.71 -1.67 26.36
N ILE A 144 10.61 -1.81 25.37
CA ILE A 144 11.53 -0.73 25.00
C ILE A 144 10.74 0.30 24.19
N TRP A 145 10.34 1.37 24.87
CA TRP A 145 9.83 2.58 24.23
C TRP A 145 11.00 3.25 23.52
N LEU A 146 10.99 3.21 22.19
CA LEU A 146 11.89 4.04 21.37
C LEU A 146 11.24 5.42 21.27
N PHE A 147 11.73 6.34 22.11
CA PHE A 147 11.30 7.74 22.16
C PHE A 147 11.79 8.54 20.96
#